data_AF-A0A5R2NEH2-F1
#
_entry.id   AF-A0A5R2NEH2-F1
#
_cell.length_a   1.000
_cell.length_b   1.000
_cell.length_c   1.000
_cell.angle_alpha   90.00
_cell.angle_beta   90.00
_cell.angle_gamma   90.00
#
_symmetry.space_group_name_H-M   'P 1'
#
loop_
_entity.id
_entity.type
_entity.pdbx_description
1 polymer ?
#
loop_
_entity_poly.entity_id
_entity_poly.type
_entity_poly.pdbx_seq_one_letter_code
_entity_poly.pdbx_strand_id
1 'polypeptide(L)'
;MDHATLPVAIPQVIVSALLFAGSVFAPEPVDRIVQLGGRLPLHALLGFLTGLAIIQFELADESTYNSGFAIASVVALAGIVAAIVLAGRESRGLRWLAYLGFAFELAIIYVVTLQSMLDTAGFFLAAAVLLGVLAIVIIRVEKRMKGPVSGGATA
;
A
#
# COMPACT_ATOMS: atom_id res chain seq x y z
N MET A 1 -17.32 -17.06 9.65
CA MET A 1 -15.88 -17.09 9.95
C MET A 1 -15.71 -16.26 11.20
N ASP A 2 -15.01 -16.77 12.22
CA ASP A 2 -14.86 -16.06 13.49
C ASP A 2 -14.04 -14.80 13.26
N HIS A 3 -14.61 -13.63 13.56
CA HIS A 3 -13.94 -12.33 13.43
C HIS A 3 -12.86 -12.13 14.52
N ALA A 4 -11.94 -13.08 14.62
CA ALA A 4 -10.99 -13.18 15.72
C ALA A 4 -9.99 -12.01 15.74
N THR A 5 -9.82 -11.30 14.62
CA THR A 5 -8.84 -10.21 14.52
C THR A 5 -9.44 -8.83 14.79
N LEU A 6 -10.73 -8.61 14.52
CA LEU A 6 -11.43 -7.36 14.84
C LEU A 6 -11.28 -6.89 16.31
N PRO A 7 -11.42 -7.75 17.34
CA PRO A 7 -11.26 -7.32 18.73
C PRO A 7 -9.83 -6.89 19.07
N VAL A 8 -8.84 -7.24 18.25
CA VAL A 8 -7.45 -6.76 18.39
C VAL A 8 -7.21 -5.52 17.52
N ALA A 9 -7.74 -5.50 16.30
CA ALA A 9 -7.51 -4.44 15.33
C ALA A 9 -8.19 -3.13 15.73
N ILE A 10 -9.44 -3.17 16.23
CA ILE A 10 -10.18 -1.98 16.68
C ILE A 10 -9.42 -1.22 17.79
N PRO A 11 -9.03 -1.84 18.92
CA PRO A 11 -8.27 -1.14 19.95
C PRO A 11 -6.90 -0.69 19.45
N GLN A 12 -6.25 -1.43 18.55
CA GLN A 12 -4.99 -1.00 17.94
C GLN A 12 -5.16 0.31 17.15
N VAL A 13 -6.22 0.44 16.34
CA VAL A 13 -6.53 1.66 15.59
C VAL A 13 -6.77 2.83 16.55
N ILE A 14 -7.58 2.60 17.59
CA ILE A 14 -7.93 3.64 18.57
C ILE A 14 -6.68 4.11 19.33
N VAL A 15 -5.89 3.19 19.87
CA VAL A 15 -4.66 3.51 20.61
C VAL A 15 -3.68 4.24 19.70
N SER A 16 -3.50 3.79 18.47
CA SER A 16 -2.60 4.44 17.50
C SER A 16 -3.06 5.85 17.14
N ALA A 17 -4.36 6.06 16.95
CA ALA A 17 -4.92 7.38 16.68
C ALA A 17 -4.75 8.35 17.87
N LEU A 18 -4.96 7.86 19.10
CA LEU A 18 -4.76 8.65 20.32
C LEU A 18 -3.28 9.01 20.53
N LEU A 19 -2.38 8.06 20.31
CA LEU A 19 -0.93 8.31 20.38
C LEU A 19 -0.49 9.31 19.31
N PHE A 20 -1.02 9.20 18.09
CA PHE A 20 -0.76 10.16 17.02
C PHE A 20 -1.24 11.56 17.41
N ALA A 21 -2.49 11.69 17.83
CA ALA A 21 -3.06 12.97 18.26
C ALA A 21 -2.27 13.58 19.43
N GLY A 22 -1.97 12.78 20.47
CA GLY A 22 -1.17 13.23 21.61
C GLY A 22 0.22 13.73 21.21
N SER A 23 0.88 13.04 20.28
CA SER A 23 2.20 13.43 19.78
C SER A 23 2.20 14.71 18.95
N VAL A 24 1.09 15.00 18.26
CA VAL A 24 0.91 16.22 17.46
C VAL A 24 0.57 17.42 18.35
N PHE A 25 -0.35 17.27 19.29
CA PHE A 25 -0.83 18.38 20.11
C PHE A 25 0.09 18.69 21.31
N ALA A 26 0.88 17.72 21.77
CA ALA A 26 1.76 17.89 22.93
C ALA A 26 3.17 17.30 22.68
N PRO A 27 3.91 17.81 21.68
CA PRO A 27 5.17 17.21 21.24
C PRO A 27 6.26 17.21 22.33
N GLU A 28 6.40 18.31 23.09
CA GLU A 28 7.43 18.43 24.15
C GLU A 28 7.24 17.44 25.32
N PRO A 29 6.06 17.31 25.96
CA PRO A 29 5.86 16.35 27.04
C PRO A 29 5.86 14.90 26.54
N VAL A 30 5.37 14.63 25.32
CA VAL A 30 5.39 13.28 24.74
C VAL A 30 6.82 12.85 24.42
N ASP A 31 7.65 13.73 23.84
CA ASP A 31 9.04 13.41 23.56
C ASP A 31 9.88 13.27 24.85
N ARG A 32 9.54 14.02 25.91
CA ARG A 32 10.15 13.86 27.24
C ARG A 32 9.87 12.49 27.86
N ILE A 33 8.67 11.95 27.67
CA ILE A 33 8.28 10.64 28.22
C ILE A 33 8.86 9.51 27.38
N VAL A 34 8.71 9.56 26.05
CA VAL A 34 9.04 8.42 25.19
C VAL A 34 10.47 8.48 24.64
N GLN A 35 11.13 9.64 24.71
CA GLN A 35 12.53 9.84 24.31
C GLN A 35 12.87 9.31 22.90
N LEU A 36 11.88 9.31 22.00
CA LEU A 36 12.03 8.77 20.64
C LEU A 36 12.60 9.82 19.66
N GLY A 37 12.89 11.03 20.12
CA GLY A 37 13.41 12.13 19.31
C GLY A 37 12.42 12.54 18.22
N GLY A 38 11.13 12.65 18.55
CA GLY A 38 10.07 13.05 17.62
C GLY A 38 9.64 11.98 16.61
N ARG A 39 10.07 10.71 16.77
CA ARG A 39 9.71 9.60 15.84
C ARG A 39 8.40 8.88 16.20
N LEU A 40 7.76 9.27 17.30
CA LEU A 40 6.51 8.67 17.78
C LEU A 40 5.31 8.84 16.82
N PRO A 41 5.10 10.00 16.15
CA PRO A 41 4.02 10.15 15.17
C PRO A 41 4.14 9.16 13.99
N LEU A 42 5.38 8.81 13.63
CA LEU A 42 5.67 7.87 12.53
C LEU A 42 5.22 6.44 12.88
N HIS A 43 5.53 5.98 14.09
CA HIS A 43 5.14 4.64 14.55
C HIS A 43 3.64 4.55 14.83
N ALA A 44 3.05 5.63 15.36
CA ALA A 44 1.61 5.72 15.57
C ALA A 44 0.85 5.67 14.23
N LEU A 45 1.32 6.38 13.20
CA LEU A 45 0.70 6.30 11.86
C LEU A 45 0.85 4.90 11.25
N LEU A 46 2.01 4.25 11.39
CA LEU A 46 2.20 2.86 10.97
C LEU A 46 1.21 1.91 11.65
N GLY A 47 1.06 2.01 12.97
CA GLY A 47 0.13 1.17 13.73
C GLY A 47 -1.34 1.41 13.35
N PHE A 48 -1.71 2.67 13.11
CA PHE A 48 -3.04 3.05 12.64
C PHE A 48 -3.35 2.46 11.25
N LEU A 49 -2.45 2.64 10.28
CA LEU A 49 -2.60 2.09 8.93
C LEU A 49 -2.66 0.56 8.95
N THR A 50 -1.84 -0.08 9.78
CA THR A 50 -1.85 -1.54 9.92
C THR A 50 -3.17 -2.04 10.49
N GLY A 51 -3.69 -1.39 11.54
CA GLY A 51 -4.96 -1.78 12.14
C GLY A 51 -6.14 -1.62 11.17
N LEU A 52 -6.15 -0.54 10.40
CA LEU A 52 -7.18 -0.33 9.38
C LEU A 52 -7.05 -1.29 8.20
N ALA A 53 -5.83 -1.65 7.79
CA ALA A 53 -5.63 -2.68 6.78
C ALA A 53 -6.22 -4.02 7.23
N ILE A 54 -5.98 -4.44 8.47
CA ILE A 54 -6.56 -5.68 9.03
C ILE A 54 -8.09 -5.63 9.00
N ILE A 55 -8.69 -4.53 9.48
CA ILE A 55 -10.15 -4.34 9.45
C ILE A 55 -10.69 -4.41 8.02
N GLN A 56 -10.03 -3.75 7.08
CA GLN A 56 -10.45 -3.73 5.67
C GLN A 56 -10.34 -5.11 5.02
N PHE A 57 -9.28 -5.89 5.28
CA PHE A 57 -9.16 -7.25 4.76
C PHE A 57 -10.25 -8.17 5.31
N GLU A 58 -10.57 -8.07 6.60
CA GLU A 58 -11.62 -8.89 7.22
C GLU A 58 -13.01 -8.54 6.68
N LEU A 59 -13.25 -7.25 6.38
CA LEU A 59 -14.52 -6.77 5.83
C LEU A 59 -14.63 -6.92 4.30
N ALA A 60 -13.50 -7.07 3.60
CA ALA A 60 -13.46 -7.23 2.15
C ALA A 60 -13.77 -8.66 1.68
N ASP A 61 -13.60 -9.66 2.56
CA ASP A 61 -13.84 -11.08 2.24
C ASP A 61 -15.35 -11.41 2.16
N GLU A 62 -16.21 -10.57 2.72
CA GLU A 62 -17.64 -10.62 2.48
C GLU A 62 -17.94 -10.07 1.09
N SER A 63 -18.32 -10.95 0.15
CA SER A 63 -18.54 -10.69 -1.29
C SER A 63 -19.65 -9.68 -1.64
N THR A 64 -20.06 -8.83 -0.70
CA THR A 64 -21.04 -7.76 -0.87
C THR A 64 -20.49 -6.53 -0.18
N TYR A 65 -20.45 -5.42 -0.91
CA TYR A 65 -20.10 -4.09 -0.41
C TYR A 65 -20.73 -3.84 0.97
N ASN A 66 -19.96 -4.07 2.04
CA ASN A 66 -20.43 -3.91 3.40
C ASN A 66 -20.20 -2.44 3.78
N SER A 67 -21.23 -1.80 4.33
CA SER A 67 -21.14 -0.44 4.87
C SER A 67 -19.93 -0.27 5.82
N GLY A 68 -19.52 -1.34 6.52
CA GLY A 68 -18.32 -1.35 7.35
C GLY A 68 -17.01 -1.09 6.59
N PHE A 69 -16.82 -1.70 5.42
CA PHE A 69 -15.61 -1.47 4.60
C PHE A 69 -15.54 -0.02 4.15
N ALA A 70 -16.65 0.53 3.63
CA ALA A 70 -16.71 1.92 3.21
C ALA A 70 -16.40 2.90 4.35
N ILE A 71 -16.93 2.64 5.56
CA ILE A 71 -16.63 3.44 6.75
C ILE A 71 -15.15 3.31 7.12
N ALA A 72 -14.59 2.09 7.13
CA ALA A 72 -13.18 1.87 7.43
C ALA A 72 -12.25 2.60 6.44
N SER A 73 -12.56 2.56 5.15
CA SER A 73 -11.79 3.26 4.11
C SER A 73 -11.88 4.79 4.25
N VAL A 74 -13.06 5.32 4.55
CA VAL A 74 -13.24 6.76 4.83
C VAL A 74 -12.42 7.18 6.05
N VAL A 75 -12.43 6.37 7.12
CA VAL A 75 -11.63 6.61 8.32
C VAL A 75 -10.13 6.55 8.01
N ALA A 76 -9.69 5.61 7.18
CA ALA A 76 -8.31 5.50 6.72
C ALA A 76 -7.86 6.75 5.96
N LEU A 77 -8.63 7.14 4.93
CA LEU A 77 -8.35 8.34 4.14
C LEU A 77 -8.33 9.60 5.01
N ALA A 78 -9.32 9.77 5.90
CA ALA A 78 -9.37 10.90 6.82
C ALA A 78 -8.14 10.93 7.75
N GLY A 79 -7.74 9.79 8.29
CA GLY A 79 -6.55 9.67 9.14
C GLY A 79 -5.26 10.00 8.41
N ILE A 80 -5.10 9.53 7.17
CA ILE A 80 -3.94 9.85 6.32
C ILE A 80 -3.88 11.35 6.02
N VAL A 81 -5.00 11.95 5.63
CA VAL A 81 -5.09 13.39 5.36
C VAL A 81 -4.76 14.19 6.62
N ALA A 82 -5.35 13.83 7.76
CA ALA A 82 -5.07 14.46 9.05
C ALA A 82 -3.57 14.37 9.39
N ALA A 83 -2.94 13.21 9.16
CA ALA A 83 -1.52 13.04 9.43
C ALA A 83 -0.63 13.93 8.55
N ILE A 84 -0.96 14.07 7.25
CA ILE A 84 -0.24 14.96 6.33
C ILE A 84 -0.40 16.43 6.73
N VAL A 85 -1.63 16.85 7.05
CA VAL A 85 -1.94 18.25 7.39
C VAL A 85 -1.26 18.65 8.70
N LEU A 86 -1.33 17.79 9.71
CA LEU A 86 -0.87 18.10 11.06
C LEU A 86 0.65 17.95 11.23
N ALA A 87 1.24 16.89 10.67
CA ALA A 87 2.65 16.55 10.95
C ALA A 87 3.49 16.30 9.69
N GLY A 88 2.89 16.36 8.50
CA GLY A 88 3.60 16.11 7.24
C GLY A 88 4.66 17.17 6.92
N ARG A 89 4.51 18.41 7.39
CA ARG A 89 5.49 19.47 7.13
C ARG A 89 6.83 19.26 7.84
N GLU A 90 6.79 18.63 9.01
CA GLU A 90 7.95 18.51 9.91
C GLU A 90 8.78 17.24 9.64
N SER A 91 8.17 16.20 9.07
CA SER A 91 8.85 14.91 8.85
C SER A 91 8.72 14.41 7.42
N ARG A 92 9.85 14.32 6.72
CA ARG A 92 9.94 13.70 5.39
C ARG A 92 9.54 12.22 5.41
N GLY A 93 9.87 11.51 6.49
CA GLY A 93 9.49 10.11 6.68
C GLY A 93 7.98 9.94 6.85
N LEU A 94 7.33 10.83 7.62
CA LEU A 94 5.88 10.78 7.80
C LEU A 94 5.13 11.03 6.49
N ARG A 95 5.59 11.99 5.67
CA ARG A 95 5.01 12.21 4.33
C ARG A 95 5.11 10.97 3.45
N TRP A 96 6.28 10.34 3.41
CA TRP A 96 6.48 9.16 2.58
C TRP A 96 5.58 8.00 3.02
N LEU A 97 5.48 7.78 4.34
CA LEU A 97 4.58 6.78 4.90
C LEU A 97 3.11 7.10 4.62
N ALA A 98 2.69 8.36 4.75
CA ALA A 98 1.33 8.77 4.45
C ALA A 98 1.00 8.60 2.96
N TYR A 99 1.94 8.89 2.06
CA TYR A 99 1.77 8.63 0.62
C TYR A 99 1.69 7.13 0.32
N LEU A 100 2.49 6.31 1.00
CA LEU A 100 2.42 4.86 0.87
C LEU A 100 1.07 4.33 1.37
N GLY A 101 0.62 4.78 2.54
CA GLY A 101 -0.69 4.47 3.10
C GLY A 101 -1.83 4.90 2.16
N PHE A 102 -1.75 6.09 1.59
CA PHE A 102 -2.73 6.58 0.61
C PHE A 102 -2.77 5.73 -0.65
N ALA A 103 -1.61 5.39 -1.23
CA ALA A 103 -1.54 4.55 -2.42
C ALA A 103 -2.09 3.14 -2.15
N PHE A 104 -1.76 2.57 -0.98
CA PHE A 104 -2.28 1.29 -0.53
C PHE A 104 -3.81 1.33 -0.35
N GLU A 105 -4.32 2.37 0.30
CA GLU A 105 -5.75 2.59 0.50
C GLU A 105 -6.51 2.67 -0.83
N LEU A 106 -5.98 3.45 -1.78
CA LEU A 106 -6.55 3.54 -3.13
C LEU A 106 -6.54 2.17 -3.83
N ALA A 107 -5.48 1.38 -3.67
CA ALA A 107 -5.39 0.06 -4.25
C ALA A 107 -6.43 -0.90 -3.64
N ILE A 108 -6.61 -0.89 -2.32
CA ILE A 108 -7.62 -1.71 -1.62
C ILE A 108 -9.04 -1.33 -2.08
N ILE A 109 -9.38 -0.04 -2.06
CA ILE A 109 -10.68 0.46 -2.53
C ILE A 109 -10.89 0.03 -3.98
N TYR A 110 -9.89 0.19 -4.85
CA TYR A 110 -9.96 -0.20 -6.25
C TYR A 110 -10.21 -1.71 -6.43
N VAL A 111 -9.46 -2.56 -5.71
CA VAL A 111 -9.62 -4.02 -5.75
C VAL A 111 -11.03 -4.43 -5.35
N VAL A 112 -11.55 -3.88 -4.25
CA VAL A 112 -12.88 -4.26 -3.73
C VAL A 112 -14.02 -3.71 -4.60
N THR A 113 -13.86 -2.51 -5.16
CA THR A 113 -14.91 -1.88 -5.99
C THR A 113 -14.91 -2.35 -7.45
N LEU A 114 -13.76 -2.71 -8.00
CA LEU A 114 -13.58 -3.04 -9.42
C LEU A 114 -13.02 -4.45 -9.65
N GLN A 115 -13.19 -5.36 -8.69
CA GLN A 115 -12.61 -6.71 -8.68
C GLN A 115 -12.71 -7.43 -10.03
N SER A 116 -13.90 -7.47 -10.64
CA SER A 116 -14.12 -8.17 -11.92
C SER A 116 -13.43 -7.50 -13.11
N MET A 117 -13.29 -6.17 -13.08
CA MET A 117 -12.53 -5.43 -14.09
C MET A 117 -11.03 -5.63 -13.90
N LEU A 118 -10.56 -5.77 -12.65
CA LEU A 118 -9.17 -6.04 -12.31
C LEU A 118 -8.74 -7.42 -12.79
N ASP A 119 -9.56 -8.46 -12.61
CA ASP A 119 -9.28 -9.80 -13.14
C ASP A 119 -9.11 -9.77 -14.67
N THR A 120 -9.98 -9.00 -15.35
CA THR A 120 -9.94 -8.87 -16.82
C THR A 120 -8.73 -8.05 -17.30
N ALA A 121 -8.50 -6.87 -16.72
CA ALA A 121 -7.38 -6.00 -17.07
C ALA A 121 -6.02 -6.61 -16.67
N GLY A 122 -5.96 -7.30 -15.53
CA GLY A 122 -4.79 -8.02 -15.04
C GLY A 122 -4.42 -9.18 -15.95
N PHE A 123 -5.39 -9.95 -16.44
CA PHE A 123 -5.17 -10.97 -17.46
C PHE A 123 -4.55 -10.37 -18.74
N PHE A 124 -5.09 -9.25 -19.24
CA PHE A 124 -4.53 -8.61 -20.43
C PHE A 124 -3.11 -8.06 -20.20
N LEU A 125 -2.84 -7.47 -19.04
CA LEU A 125 -1.50 -7.02 -18.68
C LEU A 125 -0.52 -8.19 -18.62
N ALA A 126 -0.89 -9.28 -17.94
CA ALA A 126 -0.08 -10.49 -17.85
C ALA A 126 0.18 -11.11 -19.23
N ALA A 127 -0.85 -11.18 -20.08
CA ALA A 127 -0.73 -11.65 -21.46
C ALA A 127 0.21 -10.77 -22.29
N ALA A 128 0.11 -9.44 -22.17
CA ALA A 128 0.98 -8.50 -22.86
C ALA A 128 2.45 -8.63 -22.40
N VAL A 129 2.68 -8.74 -21.09
CA VAL A 129 4.03 -8.97 -20.54
C VAL A 129 4.60 -10.29 -21.02
N LEU A 130 3.83 -11.38 -20.96
CA LEU A 130 4.25 -12.69 -21.43
C LEU A 130 4.60 -12.67 -22.92
N LEU A 131 3.78 -12.02 -23.75
CA LEU A 131 4.03 -11.85 -25.17
C LEU A 131 5.31 -11.03 -25.42
N GLY A 132 5.53 -9.97 -24.64
CA GLY A 132 6.77 -9.17 -24.70
C GLY A 132 8.02 -9.98 -24.36
N VAL A 133 7.95 -10.82 -23.31
CA VAL A 133 9.03 -11.74 -22.95
C VAL A 133 9.27 -12.75 -24.06
N LEU A 134 8.21 -13.35 -24.62
CA LEU A 134 8.31 -14.30 -25.73
C LEU A 134 8.98 -13.65 -26.95
N ALA A 135 8.60 -12.42 -27.29
CA ALA A 135 9.24 -11.67 -28.38
C ALA A 135 10.74 -11.46 -28.13
N ILE A 136 11.14 -11.08 -26.90
CA ILE A 136 12.55 -10.94 -26.53
C ILE A 136 13.30 -12.26 -26.69
N VAL A 137 12.70 -13.37 -26.25
CA VAL A 137 13.28 -14.72 -26.38
C VAL A 137 13.46 -15.08 -27.86
N ILE A 138 12.42 -14.91 -28.69
CA ILE A 138 12.48 -15.17 -30.13
C ILE A 138 13.63 -14.37 -30.76
N ILE A 139 13.70 -13.05 -30.51
CA ILE A 139 14.77 -12.19 -31.04
C ILE A 139 16.16 -12.66 -30.59
N ARG A 140 16.30 -13.10 -29.33
CA ARG A 140 17.57 -13.61 -28.79
C ARG A 140 17.98 -14.93 -29.46
N VAL A 141 17.04 -15.84 -29.67
CA VAL A 141 17.27 -17.13 -30.33
C VAL A 141 17.65 -16.91 -31.79
N GLU A 142 16.90 -16.08 -32.52
CA GLU A 142 17.20 -15.75 -33.92
C GLU A 142 18.58 -15.12 -34.09
N LYS A 143 18.96 -14.17 -33.21
CA LYS A 143 20.28 -13.56 -33.24
C LYS A 143 21.40 -14.56 -32.93
N ARG A 144 21.17 -15.54 -32.05
CA ARG A 144 22.12 -16.63 -31.79
C ARG A 144 22.25 -17.59 -32.96
N MET A 145 21.17 -17.85 -33.68
CA MET A 145 21.16 -18.77 -34.83
C MET A 145 21.83 -18.16 -36.07
N LYS A 146 21.80 -16.84 -36.24
CA LYS A 146 22.52 -16.11 -37.29
C LYS A 146 24.04 -15.98 -37.01
N GLY A 147 24.70 -17.07 -36.65
CA GLY A 147 26.16 -17.12 -36.40
C GLY A 147 26.98 -16.43 -37.49
N PRO A 148 28.21 -15.96 -37.18
CA PRO A 148 28.94 -15.02 -38.02
C PRO A 148 29.08 -15.58 -39.44
N VAL A 149 28.60 -14.81 -40.42
CA VAL A 149 28.91 -15.06 -41.83
C VAL A 149 30.43 -15.03 -41.92
N SER A 150 31.06 -16.20 -42.11
CA SER A 150 32.49 -16.25 -42.36
C SER A 150 32.76 -15.48 -43.63
N GLY A 151 33.52 -14.38 -43.52
CA GLY A 151 34.17 -13.78 -44.67
C GLY A 151 34.96 -14.86 -45.40
N GLY A 152 34.66 -15.05 -46.68
CA GLY A 152 35.22 -16.13 -47.47
C GLY A 152 34.87 -16.00 -48.94
N ALA A 153 35.35 -14.92 -49.59
CA ALA A 153 35.73 -14.92 -51.01
C ALA A 153 36.54 -13.64 -51.31
N THR A 154 37.82 -13.68 -50.95
CA THR A 154 38.85 -13.06 -51.79
C THR A 154 38.97 -13.89 -53.06
N ALA A 155 38.70 -13.28 -54.22
CA ALA A 155 39.28 -13.62 -55.52
C ALA A 155 39.14 -12.40 -56.43
#